data_AF-A0A7X7U3G5-F1
#
_entry.id   AF-A0A7X7U3G5-F1
#
_cell.length_a   1.000
_cell.length_b   1.000
_cell.length_c   1.000
_cell.angle_alpha   90.00
_cell.angle_beta   90.00
_cell.angle_gamma   90.00
#
_symmetry.space_group_name_H-M   'P 1'
#
loop_
_entity.id
_entity.type
_entity.pdbx_description
1 polymer ?
#
loop_
_entity_poly.entity_id
_entity_poly.type
_entity_poly.pdbx_seq_one_letter_code
_entity_poly.pdbx_strand_id
1 'polypeptide(L)' 'MAVERPTFHEAWYRVADLKPRLLTGVKIRRQYFRGGLWYVLENPANSEFARMDENAYRFAGSLDGRRT' A
#
# COMPACT_ATOMS: atom_id res chain seq x y z
N MET A 1 0.66 16.57 18.19
CA MET A 1 1.92 16.96 17.52
C MET A 1 2.05 16.10 16.28
N ALA A 2 2.05 16.69 15.08
CA ALA A 2 2.33 15.94 13.86
C ALA A 2 3.84 15.64 13.84
N VAL A 3 4.21 14.36 13.74
CA VAL A 3 5.62 13.99 13.57
C VAL A 3 6.03 14.41 12.18
N GLU A 4 6.92 15.40 12.06
CA GLU A 4 7.58 15.67 10.79
C GLU A 4 8.40 14.44 10.42
N ARG A 5 7.96 13.77 9.35
CA ARG A 5 8.70 12.67 8.73
C ARG A 5 9.25 13.23 7.41
N PRO A 6 10.53 13.65 7.38
CA PRO A 6 11.11 14.12 6.13
C PRO A 6 11.00 13.00 5.09
N THR A 7 10.47 13.34 3.91
CA THR A 7 10.35 12.37 2.80
C THR A 7 11.71 11.89 2.32
N PHE A 8 12.76 12.69 2.54
CA PHE A 8 14.14 12.39 2.15
C PHE A 8 14.94 11.91 3.36
N HIS A 9 15.49 10.70 3.25
CA HIS A 9 16.37 10.09 4.24
C HIS A 9 17.60 9.52 3.54
N GLU A 10 18.79 9.71 4.12
CA GLU A 10 20.06 9.24 3.52
C GLU A 10 20.07 7.73 3.26
N ALA A 11 19.36 6.95 4.06
CA ALA A 11 19.27 5.50 3.94
C ALA A 11 18.37 4.97 2.79
N TRP A 12 17.80 5.82 1.94
CA TRP A 12 16.94 5.38 0.82
C TRP A 12 17.63 4.38 -0.12
N TYR A 13 18.96 4.45 -0.27
CA TYR A 13 19.74 3.49 -1.06
C TYR A 13 19.55 2.04 -0.60
N ARG A 14 19.18 1.79 0.67
CA ARG A 14 18.97 0.44 1.19
C ARG A 14 17.70 -0.21 0.66
N VAL A 15 16.74 0.58 0.19
CA VAL A 15 15.43 0.11 -0.27
C VAL A 15 15.12 0.48 -1.71
N ALA A 16 16.02 1.22 -2.38
CA ALA A 16 15.84 1.71 -3.74
C ALA A 16 15.66 0.59 -4.77
N ASP A 17 16.33 -0.54 -4.58
CA ASP A 17 16.26 -1.69 -5.49
C ASP A 17 15.17 -2.71 -5.12
N LEU A 18 14.36 -2.42 -4.10
CA LEU A 18 13.27 -3.32 -3.73
C LEU A 18 12.20 -3.31 -4.81
N LYS A 19 11.68 -4.51 -5.08
CA LYS A 19 10.59 -4.72 -6.02
C LYS A 19 9.37 -5.20 -5.23
N PRO A 20 8.66 -4.27 -4.55
CA PRO A 20 7.53 -4.64 -3.73
C PRO A 20 6.43 -5.28 -4.57
N ARG A 21 5.64 -6.12 -3.92
CA ARG A 21 4.40 -6.68 -4.43
C ARG A 21 3.46 -6.93 -3.28
N LEU A 22 2.16 -6.95 -3.55
CA LEU A 22 1.19 -7.39 -2.56
C LEU A 22 1.43 -8.86 -2.20
N LEU A 23 1.31 -9.15 -0.91
CA LEU A 23 1.35 -10.53 -0.39
C LEU A 23 0.23 -11.34 -1.06
N THR A 24 0.55 -12.55 -1.49
CA THR A 24 -0.39 -13.43 -2.23
C THR A 24 -1.70 -13.68 -1.49
N GLY A 25 -1.67 -13.72 -0.15
CA GLY A 25 -2.85 -13.97 0.68
C GLY A 25 -3.76 -12.74 0.88
N VAL A 26 -3.32 -11.54 0.47
CA VAL A 26 -4.10 -10.32 0.67
C VAL A 26 -5.34 -10.35 -0.21
N LYS A 27 -6.50 -10.20 0.42
CA LYS A 27 -7.79 -10.07 -0.26
C LYS A 27 -8.14 -8.60 -0.39
N ILE A 28 -8.64 -8.20 -1.55
CA ILE A 28 -9.02 -6.81 -1.82
C ILE A 28 -10.53 -6.74 -2.02
N ARG A 29 -11.18 -5.85 -1.27
CA ARG A 29 -12.62 -5.61 -1.38
C ARG A 29 -12.89 -4.14 -1.67
N ARG A 30 -13.79 -3.87 -2.62
CA ARG A 30 -14.26 -2.51 -2.91
C ARG A 30 -15.38 -2.16 -1.95
N GLN A 31 -15.29 -1.01 -1.29
CA GLN A 31 -16.27 -0.52 -0.34
C GLN A 31 -16.60 0.94 -0.65
N TYR A 32 -17.88 1.26 -0.85
CA TYR A 32 -18.32 2.64 -0.88
C TYR A 32 -18.56 3.13 0.55
N PHE A 33 -17.88 4.22 0.94
CA PHE A 33 -18.01 4.80 2.26
C PHE A 33 -17.96 6.32 2.19
N ARG A 34 -18.96 6.98 2.79
CA ARG A 34 -19.12 8.45 2.80
C ARG A 34 -18.98 9.09 1.40
N GLY A 35 -19.57 8.45 0.39
CA GLY A 35 -19.54 8.94 -1.00
C GLY A 35 -18.26 8.66 -1.78
N GLY A 36 -17.26 8.01 -1.17
CA GLY A 36 -16.00 7.63 -1.82
C GLY A 36 -15.89 6.12 -2.05
N LEU A 37 -15.22 5.74 -3.14
CA LEU A 37 -14.78 4.37 -3.36
C LEU A 37 -13.48 4.11 -2.59
N TRP A 38 -13.48 3.06 -1.77
CA TRP A 38 -12.33 2.59 -1.02
C TRP A 38 -11.97 1.16 -1.42
N TYR A 39 -10.68 0.88 -1.42
CA TYR A 39 -10.12 -0.46 -1.58
C TYR A 39 -9.60 -0.92 -0.21
N VAL A 40 -10.28 -1.91 0.36
CA VAL A 40 -9.91 -2.50 1.65
C VAL A 40 -9.06 -3.74 1.40
N LEU A 41 -7.81 -3.68 1.83
CA LEU A 41 -6.88 -4.80 1.84
C LEU A 41 -7.03 -5.52 3.17
N GLU A 42 -7.26 -6.83 3.11
CA GLU A 42 -7.35 -7.72 4.26
C GLU A 42 -6.22 -8.74 4.16
N ASN A 43 -5.40 -8.83 5.19
CA ASN A 43 -4.45 -9.91 5.35
C ASN A 43 -5.03 -10.98 6.31
N PRO A 44 -5.48 -12.14 5.78
CA PRO A 44 -6.09 -13.17 6.62
C PRO A 44 -5.10 -13.85 7.56
N ALA A 45 -3.78 -13.73 7.33
CA ALA A 45 -2.76 -14.37 8.16
C ALA A 45 -2.59 -13.71 9.54
N ASN A 46 -2.82 -12.39 9.62
CA ASN A 46 -2.62 -11.61 10.85
C ASN A 46 -3.83 -10.72 11.19
N SER A 47 -4.93 -10.83 10.45
CA SER A 47 -6.13 -9.99 10.61
C SER A 47 -5.85 -8.48 10.49
N GLU A 48 -4.81 -8.09 9.73
CA GLU A 48 -4.54 -6.69 9.45
C GLU A 48 -5.40 -6.18 8.30
N PHE A 49 -5.81 -4.92 8.41
CA PHE A 49 -6.60 -4.22 7.41
C PHE A 49 -5.95 -2.89 7.05
N ALA A 50 -5.87 -2.61 5.75
CA ALA A 50 -5.48 -1.31 5.22
C ALA A 50 -6.56 -0.80 4.27
N ARG A 51 -6.70 0.52 4.18
CA ARG A 51 -7.60 1.17 3.24
C ARG A 51 -6.82 2.07 2.31
N MET A 52 -7.18 2.01 1.04
CA MET A 52 -6.59 2.81 -0.02
C MET A 52 -7.70 3.50 -0.80
N ASP A 53 -7.45 4.73 -1.20
CA ASP A 53 -8.22 5.36 -2.27
C ASP A 53 -7.85 4.74 -3.63
N GLU A 54 -8.47 5.22 -4.70
CA GLU A 54 -8.22 4.73 -6.05
C GLU A 54 -6.78 4.95 -6.53
N ASN A 55 -6.17 6.09 -6.21
CA ASN A 55 -4.80 6.40 -6.65
C ASN A 55 -3.78 5.51 -5.94
N ALA A 56 -3.93 5.35 -4.63
CA ALA A 56 -3.12 4.45 -3.83
C ALA A 56 -3.28 2.99 -4.28
N TYR A 57 -4.51 2.57 -4.59
CA TYR A 57 -4.78 1.23 -5.12
C TYR A 57 -4.11 0.99 -6.47
N ARG A 58 -4.21 1.94 -7.41
CA ARG A 58 -3.55 1.85 -8.73
C ARG A 58 -2.03 1.79 -8.59
N PHE A 59 -1.45 2.61 -7.71
CA PHE A 59 -0.03 2.57 -7.40
C PHE A 59 0.37 1.19 -6.85
N ALA A 60 -0.29 0.72 -5.80
CA ALA A 60 -0.01 -0.58 -5.20
C ALA A 60 -0.18 -1.75 -6.20
N GLY A 61 -1.19 -1.68 -7.08
CA GLY A 61 -1.41 -2.67 -8.14
C GLY A 61 -0.35 -2.64 -9.25
N SER A 62 0.36 -1.52 -9.42
CA SER A 62 1.50 -1.44 -10.33
C SER A 62 2.78 -2.10 -9.79
N LEU A 63 2.83 -2.35 -8.47
CA LEU A 63 3.93 -3.03 -7.80
C LEU A 63 3.81 -4.55 -8.04
N ASP A 64 4.42 -5.01 -9.13
CA ASP A 64 4.33 -6.39 -9.63
C ASP A 64 5.51 -7.28 -9.21
N GLY A 65 6.42 -6.76 -8.38
CA GLY A 65 7.66 -7.44 -8.01
C GLY A 65 8.73 -7.43 -9.11
N ARG A 66 8.54 -6.67 -10.19
CA ARG A 66 9.53 -6.47 -11.26
C ARG A 66 9.99 -5.02 -11.37
N ARG A 67 9.07 -4.08 -11.11
CA ARG A 67 9.33 -2.64 -11.11
C ARG A 67 9.95 -2.17 -9.79
N THR A 68 10.89 -1.23 -9.88
CA THR A 68 11.46 -0.44 -8.77
C THR A 68 10.88 0.96 -8.82
#